data_AF-A0A821SHK1-F1
#
_entry.id   AF-A0A821SHK1-F1
#
_cell.length_a   1.000
_cell.length_b   1.000
_cell.length_c   1.000
_cell.angle_alpha   90.00
_cell.angle_beta   90.00
_cell.angle_gamma   90.00
#
_symmetry.space_group_name_H-M   'P 1'
#
loop_
_entity.id
_entity.type
_entity.pdbx_description
1 polymer ?
#
loop_
_entity_poly.entity_id
_entity_poly.type
_entity_poly.pdbx_seq_one_letter_code
_entity_poly.pdbx_strand_id
1 'polypeptide(L)'
;SNTHEFRFVPNLFSYQVPTGTNHYVIWFLLNGDEPIDPTTQSPILDDEINSSIETALEQLLGPTNNKFSFVWYLNPKPTITSRVLYHVQVFWIH
;
A
#
# COMPACT_ATOMS: atom_id res chain seq x y z
N SER A 1 -17.35 1.81 -9.44
CA SER A 1 -16.56 1.53 -8.24
C SER A 1 -15.85 2.81 -7.86
N ASN A 2 -16.06 3.36 -6.67
CA ASN A 2 -15.30 4.52 -6.22
C ASN A 2 -13.94 3.99 -5.78
N THR A 3 -12.89 4.29 -6.55
CA THR A 3 -11.50 4.01 -6.18
C THR A 3 -10.92 5.24 -5.50
N HIS A 4 -10.30 5.07 -4.34
CA HIS A 4 -9.62 6.14 -3.63
C HIS A 4 -8.39 6.62 -4.41
N GLU A 5 -8.07 7.92 -4.30
CA GLU A 5 -6.78 8.44 -4.78
C GLU A 5 -5.66 7.80 -3.95
N PHE A 6 -4.60 7.34 -4.61
CA PHE A 6 -3.47 6.71 -3.95
C PHE A 6 -2.10 7.25 -4.38
N ARG A 7 -1.11 7.05 -3.51
CA ARG A 7 0.30 7.39 -3.72
C ARG A 7 1.18 6.22 -3.29
N PHE A 8 1.92 5.63 -4.24
CA PHE A 8 2.87 4.54 -3.98
C PHE A 8 4.30 5.08 -3.94
N VAL A 9 5.00 4.90 -2.82
CA VAL A 9 6.33 5.49 -2.60
C VAL A 9 7.27 4.54 -1.84
N PRO A 10 8.60 4.58 -2.09
CA PRO A 10 9.56 3.80 -1.31
C PRO A 10 9.49 4.16 0.18
N ASN A 11 9.62 3.17 1.06
CA ASN A 11 9.70 3.42 2.48
C ASN A 11 11.12 3.91 2.85
N LEU A 12 11.21 5.17 3.31
CA LEU A 12 12.48 5.81 3.70
C LEU A 12 13.16 5.12 4.89
N PHE A 13 12.39 4.44 5.74
CA PHE A 13 12.87 3.75 6.93
C PHE A 13 12.51 2.27 6.83
N SER A 14 13.05 1.63 5.80
CA SER A 14 12.73 0.26 5.47
C SER A 14 13.13 -0.73 6.57
N TYR A 15 12.32 -1.76 6.73
CA TYR A 15 12.64 -2.86 7.65
C TYR A 15 13.84 -3.65 7.15
N GLN A 16 14.44 -4.41 8.05
CA GLN A 16 15.40 -5.44 7.67
C GLN A 16 14.63 -6.57 6.99
N VAL A 17 14.65 -6.57 5.66
CA VAL A 17 14.00 -7.56 4.79
C VAL A 17 15.05 -8.36 4.03
N PRO A 18 14.72 -9.57 3.53
CA PRO A 18 15.61 -10.33 2.68
C PRO A 18 16.13 -9.52 1.48
N THR A 19 17.34 -9.83 1.03
CA THR A 19 17.93 -9.20 -0.16
C THR A 19 17.02 -9.39 -1.38
N GLY A 20 16.80 -8.31 -2.14
CA GLY A 20 15.92 -8.29 -3.31
C GLY A 20 14.46 -7.94 -3.00
N THR A 21 14.08 -7.85 -1.72
CA THR A 21 12.75 -7.33 -1.33
C THR A 21 12.76 -5.80 -1.35
N ASN A 22 11.82 -5.22 -2.08
CA ASN A 22 11.52 -3.80 -2.08
C ASN A 22 10.45 -3.51 -1.04
N HIS A 23 10.62 -2.45 -0.24
CA HIS A 23 9.65 -2.04 0.77
C HIS A 23 9.12 -0.63 0.49
N TYR A 24 7.82 -0.56 0.27
CA TYR A 24 7.09 0.63 -0.13
C TYR A 24 5.93 0.87 0.82
N VAL A 25 5.36 2.07 0.73
CA VAL A 25 4.10 2.42 1.37
C VAL A 25 3.14 2.85 0.28
N ILE A 26 1.91 2.34 0.32
CA ILE A 26 0.81 2.91 -0.45
C ILE A 26 -0.07 3.74 0.49
N TRP A 27 -0.23 5.01 0.16
CA TRP A 27 -1.09 5.97 0.86
C TRP A 27 -2.38 6.11 0.10
N PHE A 28 -3.49 6.24 0.81
CA PHE A 28 -4.81 6.50 0.27
C PHE A 28 -5.42 7.74 0.90
N LEU A 29 -6.10 8.53 0.07
CA LEU A 29 -6.93 9.64 0.51
C LEU A 29 -8.36 9.14 0.73
N LEU A 30 -8.83 9.20 1.98
CA LEU A 30 -10.18 8.83 2.39
C LEU A 30 -11.14 10.02 2.26
N ASN A 31 -12.44 9.74 2.17
CA ASN A 31 -13.47 10.78 2.07
C ASN A 31 -13.86 11.37 3.45
N GLY A 32 -13.45 10.72 4.54
CA GLY A 32 -13.60 11.20 5.92
C GLY A 32 -14.78 10.58 6.69
N ASP A 33 -15.59 9.77 6.02
CA ASP A 33 -16.74 9.05 6.60
C ASP A 33 -16.40 7.59 6.96
N GLU A 34 -15.22 7.13 6.58
CA GLU A 34 -14.78 5.74 6.77
C GLU A 34 -14.38 5.47 8.24
N PRO A 35 -14.75 4.31 8.82
CA PRO A 35 -14.27 3.91 10.12
C PRO A 35 -12.78 3.51 10.02
N ILE A 36 -11.92 4.20 10.78
CA ILE A 36 -10.48 3.97 10.74
C ILE A 36 -10.07 3.24 12.02
N ASP A 37 -9.86 1.94 11.93
CA ASP A 37 -9.00 1.19 12.87
C ASP A 37 -7.74 0.73 12.13
N PRO A 38 -6.66 1.52 12.18
CA PRO A 38 -5.48 1.25 11.37
C PRO A 38 -4.73 -0.02 11.79
N THR A 39 -5.16 -0.69 12.87
CA THR A 39 -4.51 -1.88 13.43
C THR A 39 -5.31 -3.16 13.24
N THR A 40 -6.64 -3.08 13.17
CA THR A 40 -7.49 -4.29 13.09
C THR A 40 -8.33 -4.36 11.82
N GLN A 41 -8.63 -3.23 11.18
CA GLN A 41 -9.52 -3.20 10.02
C GLN A 41 -9.16 -2.08 9.04
N SER A 42 -8.86 -2.47 7.80
CA SER A 42 -8.69 -1.52 6.71
C SER A 42 -10.01 -0.77 6.43
N PRO A 43 -10.01 0.57 6.31
CA PRO A 43 -11.13 1.33 5.77
C PRO A 43 -11.33 1.12 4.26
N ILE A 44 -10.36 0.48 3.59
CA ILE A 44 -10.35 0.20 2.14
C ILE A 44 -10.42 -1.30 1.92
N LEU A 45 -11.20 -1.72 0.94
CA LEU A 45 -11.36 -3.14 0.59
C LEU A 45 -10.03 -3.73 0.10
N ASP A 46 -9.75 -4.97 0.48
CA ASP A 46 -8.53 -5.68 0.09
C ASP A 46 -8.34 -5.73 -1.44
N ASP A 47 -9.43 -5.96 -2.20
CA ASP A 47 -9.40 -5.97 -3.67
C ASP A 47 -9.01 -4.61 -4.27
N GLU A 48 -9.41 -3.52 -3.62
CA GLU A 48 -9.02 -2.17 -4.03
C GLU A 48 -7.55 -1.89 -3.70
N ILE A 49 -7.07 -2.35 -2.54
CA ILE A 49 -5.64 -2.26 -2.20
C ILE A 49 -4.79 -3.07 -3.19
N ASN A 50 -5.19 -4.30 -3.47
CA ASN A 50 -4.49 -5.20 -4.40
C ASN A 50 -4.41 -4.57 -5.80
N SER A 51 -5.55 -4.15 -6.36
CA SER A 51 -5.58 -3.53 -7.70
C SER A 51 -4.81 -2.20 -7.78
N SER A 52 -4.78 -1.42 -6.69
CA SER A 52 -3.98 -0.19 -6.62
C SER A 52 -2.48 -0.48 -6.59
N ILE A 53 -2.04 -1.51 -5.85
CA ILE A 53 -0.63 -1.94 -5.81
C ILE A 53 -0.21 -2.52 -7.17
N GLU A 54 -1.03 -3.35 -7.79
CA GLU A 54 -0.77 -3.89 -9.13
C GLU A 54 -0.59 -2.76 -10.14
N THR A 55 -1.54 -1.83 -10.19
CA THR A 55 -1.46 -0.65 -11.06
C THR A 55 -0.18 0.16 -10.82
N ALA A 56 0.19 0.37 -9.55
CA ALA A 56 1.39 1.12 -9.19
C ALA A 56 2.68 0.41 -9.61
N LEU A 57 2.75 -0.92 -9.44
CA LEU A 57 3.92 -1.73 -9.82
C LEU A 57 4.06 -1.83 -11.34
N GLU A 58 2.96 -1.96 -12.08
CA GLU A 58 2.96 -1.92 -13.55
C GLU A 58 3.48 -0.58 -14.08
N GLN A 59 3.05 0.54 -13.48
CA GLN A 59 3.54 1.87 -13.83
C GLN A 59 5.03 2.06 -13.47
N LEU A 60 5.46 1.54 -12.32
CA LEU A 60 6.83 1.64 -11.84
C LEU A 60 7.82 0.82 -12.67
N LEU A 61 7.45 -0.40 -13.05
CA LEU A 61 8.32 -1.36 -13.74
C LEU A 61 8.21 -1.26 -15.27
N GLY A 62 7.15 -0.66 -15.78
CA GLY A 62 6.89 -0.49 -17.21
C GLY A 62 6.22 -1.69 -17.90
N PRO A 63 5.91 -1.57 -19.20
CA PRO A 63 5.01 -2.48 -19.93
C PRO A 63 5.59 -3.86 -20.29
N THR A 64 6.86 -4.16 -19.96
CA THR A 64 7.53 -5.37 -20.45
C THR A 64 7.46 -6.52 -19.44
N ASN A 65 6.45 -7.38 -19.57
CA ASN A 65 6.38 -8.74 -18.99
C ASN A 65 6.94 -8.87 -17.56
N ASN A 66 6.63 -7.90 -16.70
CA ASN A 66 7.18 -7.81 -15.36
C ASN A 66 6.37 -8.74 -14.46
N LYS A 67 6.91 -9.93 -14.24
CA LYS A 67 6.41 -10.80 -13.17
C LYS A 67 6.86 -10.19 -11.87
N PHE A 68 5.91 -9.75 -11.07
CA PHE A 68 6.19 -9.34 -9.70
C PHE A 68 5.33 -10.17 -8.76
N SER A 69 5.72 -10.20 -7.50
CA SER A 69 4.90 -10.71 -6.42
C SER A 69 4.96 -9.72 -5.28
N PHE A 70 3.81 -9.45 -4.66
CA PHE A 70 3.73 -8.54 -3.54
C PHE A 70 2.90 -9.13 -2.41
N VAL A 71 3.16 -8.62 -1.23
CA VAL A 71 2.31 -8.77 -0.05
C VAL A 71 2.17 -7.40 0.59
N TRP A 72 1.04 -7.15 1.24
CA TRP A 72 0.85 -5.98 2.07
C TRP A 72 0.28 -6.37 3.41
N TYR A 73 0.44 -5.51 4.41
CA TYR A 73 -0.14 -5.72 5.73
C TYR A 73 -0.47 -4.40 6.41
N LEU A 74 -1.45 -4.45 7.31
CA LEU A 74 -1.81 -3.35 8.21
C LEU A 74 -0.64 -3.06 9.13
N ASN A 75 -0.25 -1.78 9.27
CA ASN A 75 0.79 -1.42 10.20
C ASN A 75 0.29 -1.65 11.64
N PRO A 76 0.86 -2.59 12.43
CA PRO A 76 0.38 -2.88 13.79
C PRO A 76 0.71 -1.76 14.78
N LYS A 77 1.62 -0.83 14.41
CA LYS A 77 1.99 0.34 15.20
C LYS A 77 1.98 1.60 14.32
N PRO A 78 0.79 2.06 13.90
CA PRO A 78 0.66 3.22 13.06
C PRO A 78 1.02 4.46 13.87
N THR A 79 2.07 5.17 13.44
CA THR A 79 2.47 6.46 14.02
C THR A 79 1.68 7.63 13.41
N ILE A 80 1.11 7.43 12.22
CA ILE A 80 0.23 8.38 11.54
C ILE A 80 -1.21 7.89 11.68
N THR A 81 -1.97 8.59 12.51
CA THR A 81 -3.43 8.41 12.66
C THR A 81 -4.12 9.65 12.09
N SER A 82 -4.81 9.50 10.97
CA SER A 82 -5.51 10.59 10.27
C SER A 82 -6.93 10.14 9.92
N ARG A 83 -7.87 11.09 9.83
CA ARG A 83 -9.23 10.83 9.33
C ARG A 83 -9.32 10.77 7.81
N VAL A 84 -8.32 11.28 7.12
CA VAL A 84 -8.32 11.44 5.66
C VAL A 84 -7.16 10.70 4.99
N LEU A 85 -6.20 10.18 5.76
CA LEU A 85 -5.07 9.43 5.23
C LEU A 85 -5.00 8.06 5.87
N TYR A 86 -4.92 7.05 5.01
CA TYR A 86 -4.70 5.66 5.39
C TYR A 86 -3.52 5.11 4.59
N HIS A 87 -2.80 4.15 5.14
CA HIS A 87 -1.69 3.53 4.45
C HIS A 87 -1.48 2.09 4.85
N VAL A 88 -0.94 1.30 3.93
CA VAL A 88 -0.42 -0.04 4.21
C VAL A 88 1.04 -0.13 3.79
N GLN A 89 1.76 -1.03 4.45
CA GLN A 89 3.13 -1.36 4.10
C GLN A 89 3.11 -2.43 3.01
N VAL A 90 3.89 -2.26 1.96
CA VAL A 90 3.92 -3.13 0.79
C VAL A 90 5.34 -3.67 0.60
N PHE A 91 5.46 -4.98 0.48
CA PHE A 91 6.70 -5.64 0.11
C PHE A 91 6.55 -6.31 -1.23
N TRP A 92 7.51 -6.13 -2.13
CA TRP A 92 7.45 -6.74 -3.45
C TRP A 92 8.81 -7.19 -3.96
N ILE A 93 8.78 -8.18 -4.86
CA ILE A 93 9.92 -8.73 -5.59
C ILE A 93 9.62 -8.75 -7.09
N HIS A 94 10.67 -8.72 -7.90
CA HIS A 94 10.66 -8.87 -9.36
C HIS A 94 11.47 -10.09 -9.77
#